data_AF-A0A161Y3J3-F1
#
_entry.id   AF-A0A161Y3J3-F1
#
_cell.length_a   1.000
_cell.length_b   1.000
_cell.length_c   1.000
_cell.angle_alpha   90.00
_cell.angle_beta   90.00
_cell.angle_gamma   90.00
#
_symmetry.space_group_name_H-M   'P 1'
#
loop_
_entity.id
_entity.type
_entity.pdbx_description
1 polymer ?
#
loop_
_entity_poly.entity_id
_entity_poly.type
_entity_poly.pdbx_seq_one_letter_code
_entity_poly.pdbx_strand_id
1 'polypeptide(L)'
;MCLFNQNTLIHGLLCLLLSFSASAHVEIHSKLENERDWQNRNAVMLPSGDVVDLRVEAPEGALIKWFQIIPDTSQYYKNANHPWEPQPYQWSGFGEIHYQKKHLEQFDDKQHITVSPAWLKHNNVFNSPYYQSEAGSFWFEVEVIDKGGRKLKSVGLDNNDHRGLNKQVLRVSFTQGDGYLGLLSSFFNVPAIFGSVPYQSQHYLGVDCADVLMAANAIKRNGKVYDRNVAWLVTNLRHKAKLVAFSGESTRLRWGKDISPGDFIAVRYRKNGQFAHIGALNKDSNRNGILDGEDSVMHAGPNALSYATLQEAGFLGEVVILDNQN
;
A
#
# COMPACT_ATOMS: atom_id res chain seq x y z
N MET A 1 25.16 25.46 79.62
CA MET A 1 25.36 25.52 78.16
C MET A 1 24.69 24.30 77.55
N CYS A 2 23.46 24.43 77.07
CA CYS A 2 22.76 23.41 76.28
C CYS A 2 22.13 24.15 75.10
N LEU A 3 22.71 23.94 73.93
CA LEU A 3 22.31 24.56 72.68
C LEU A 3 21.30 23.64 71.96
N PHE A 4 20.20 24.27 71.56
CA PHE A 4 19.27 23.99 70.47
C PHE A 4 19.57 22.82 69.52
N ASN A 5 18.53 22.05 69.17
CA ASN A 5 18.16 21.92 67.76
C ASN A 5 16.68 21.54 67.58
N GLN A 6 15.87 22.51 67.13
CA GLN A 6 14.50 22.30 66.66
C GLN A 6 14.54 22.09 65.14
N ASN A 7 14.42 20.85 64.68
CA ASN A 7 14.23 20.55 63.26
C ASN A 7 12.73 20.50 62.96
N THR A 8 12.25 21.62 62.40
CA THR A 8 10.91 21.83 61.86
C THR A 8 10.74 21.00 60.59
N LEU A 9 9.99 19.90 60.67
CA LEU A 9 9.59 19.07 59.52
C LEU A 9 8.49 19.79 58.72
N ILE A 10 8.90 20.60 57.74
CA ILE A 10 8.01 21.17 56.73
C ILE A 10 7.62 20.04 55.76
N HIS A 11 6.43 19.49 55.92
CA HIS A 11 5.78 18.63 54.93
C HIS A 11 5.33 19.49 53.74
N GLY A 12 6.26 19.72 52.81
CA GLY A 12 5.95 20.27 51.50
C GLY A 12 5.20 19.25 50.66
N LEU A 13 3.89 19.38 50.61
CA LEU A 13 3.00 18.67 49.68
C LEU A 13 3.32 19.14 48.25
N LEU A 14 4.34 18.53 47.64
CA LEU A 14 4.68 18.71 46.23
C LEU A 14 3.65 17.91 45.40
N CYS A 15 2.47 18.48 45.19
CA CYS A 15 1.54 18.03 44.17
C CYS A 15 2.24 18.18 42.81
N LEU A 16 2.85 17.10 42.35
CA LEU A 16 3.20 16.89 40.95
C LEU A 16 1.91 17.01 40.14
N LEU A 17 1.63 18.21 39.66
CA LEU A 17 0.79 18.45 38.50
C LEU A 17 1.51 17.80 37.32
N LEU A 18 1.31 16.49 37.17
CA LEU A 18 1.47 15.81 35.90
C LEU A 18 0.43 16.45 34.99
N SER A 19 0.82 17.55 34.36
CA SER A 19 0.18 18.08 33.17
C SER A 19 0.28 16.98 32.12
N PHE A 20 -0.65 16.02 32.18
CA PHE A 20 -0.99 15.21 31.03
C PHE A 20 -1.44 16.22 29.99
N SER A 21 -0.49 16.64 29.14
CA SER A 21 -0.79 17.22 27.85
C SER A 21 -1.63 16.17 27.15
N ALA A 22 -2.95 16.25 27.34
CA ALA A 22 -3.91 15.43 26.66
C ALA A 22 -3.61 15.63 25.19
N SER A 23 -3.02 14.61 24.58
CA SER A 23 -2.66 14.62 23.17
C SER A 23 -3.91 15.05 22.41
N ALA A 24 -3.78 16.06 21.56
CA ALA A 24 -4.87 16.60 20.74
C ALA A 24 -5.34 15.62 19.63
N HIS A 25 -5.15 14.32 19.88
CA HIS A 25 -5.35 13.24 18.96
C HIS A 25 -6.36 12.25 19.51
N VAL A 26 -7.19 11.75 18.60
CA VAL A 26 -8.07 10.60 18.83
C VAL A 26 -7.50 9.39 18.11
N GLU A 27 -7.68 8.21 18.69
CA GLU A 27 -7.21 6.96 18.09
C GLU A 27 -8.37 6.26 17.37
N ILE A 28 -8.09 5.68 16.21
CA ILE A 28 -9.03 4.79 15.54
C ILE A 28 -8.70 3.37 15.97
N HIS A 29 -9.66 2.70 16.60
CA HIS A 29 -9.56 1.28 16.88
C HIS A 29 -10.21 0.48 15.77
N SER A 30 -9.71 -0.72 15.52
CA SER A 30 -10.27 -1.63 14.53
C SER A 30 -10.52 -3.02 15.11
N LYS A 31 -11.52 -3.71 14.58
CA LYS A 31 -11.90 -5.06 14.99
C LYS A 31 -12.29 -5.89 13.77
N LEU A 32 -11.71 -7.08 13.65
CA LEU A 32 -12.09 -8.11 12.68
C LEU A 32 -13.20 -9.00 13.26
N GLU A 33 -13.94 -9.68 12.40
CA GLU A 33 -15.06 -10.54 12.80
C GLU A 33 -14.65 -11.63 13.82
N ASN A 34 -13.45 -12.19 13.66
CA ASN A 34 -12.91 -13.25 14.52
C ASN A 34 -12.19 -12.74 15.79
N GLU A 35 -12.10 -11.42 15.98
CA GLU A 35 -11.46 -10.83 17.15
C GLU A 35 -12.48 -10.57 18.26
N ARG A 36 -12.05 -10.72 19.52
CA ARG A 36 -12.91 -10.41 20.68
C ARG A 36 -12.83 -8.92 21.02
N ASP A 37 -11.61 -8.40 21.05
CA ASP A 37 -11.29 -7.07 21.56
C ASP A 37 -10.87 -6.12 20.45
N TRP A 38 -11.23 -4.86 20.62
CA TRP A 38 -10.80 -3.77 19.75
C TRP A 38 -9.29 -3.52 19.87
N GLN A 39 -8.62 -3.37 18.73
CA GLN A 39 -7.18 -3.14 18.67
C GLN A 39 -6.88 -1.72 18.20
N ASN A 40 -5.92 -1.05 18.83
CA ASN A 40 -5.28 0.14 18.26
C ASN A 40 -4.13 -0.31 17.35
N ARG A 41 -4.31 -0.19 16.04
CA ARG A 41 -3.32 -0.55 15.02
C ARG A 41 -3.45 0.38 13.83
N ASN A 42 -2.32 0.66 13.19
CA ASN A 42 -2.27 1.57 12.02
C ASN A 42 -2.51 0.83 10.70
N ALA A 43 -2.59 -0.50 10.71
CA ALA A 43 -2.87 -1.29 9.52
C ALA A 43 -3.69 -2.53 9.85
N VAL A 44 -4.64 -2.85 8.99
CA VAL A 44 -5.44 -4.08 9.00
C VAL A 44 -5.39 -4.69 7.61
N MET A 45 -5.21 -6.01 7.53
CA MET A 45 -5.24 -6.75 6.27
C MET A 45 -6.18 -7.93 6.40
N LEU A 46 -7.06 -8.11 5.42
CA LEU A 46 -8.08 -9.14 5.41
C LEU A 46 -8.43 -9.57 3.98
N PRO A 47 -8.94 -10.79 3.76
CA PRO A 47 -9.47 -11.23 2.47
C PRO A 47 -10.60 -10.34 1.93
N SER A 48 -10.72 -10.28 0.61
CA SER A 48 -11.86 -9.67 -0.07
C SER A 48 -13.14 -10.45 0.24
N GLY A 49 -14.20 -9.71 0.57
CA GLY A 49 -15.48 -10.26 1.04
C GLY A 49 -15.69 -10.09 2.54
N ASP A 50 -14.59 -10.00 3.31
CA ASP A 50 -14.65 -9.74 4.75
C ASP A 50 -14.93 -8.26 5.03
N VAL A 51 -15.15 -7.95 6.31
CA VAL A 51 -15.37 -6.60 6.81
C VAL A 51 -14.46 -6.27 7.97
N VAL A 52 -14.18 -4.98 8.16
CA VAL A 52 -13.53 -4.47 9.36
C VAL A 52 -14.40 -3.41 10.00
N ASP A 53 -14.58 -3.53 11.31
CA ASP A 53 -15.22 -2.51 12.12
C ASP A 53 -14.17 -1.50 12.59
N LEU A 54 -14.47 -0.22 12.44
CA LEU A 54 -13.66 0.90 12.92
C LEU A 54 -14.43 1.68 13.97
N ARG A 55 -13.77 2.08 15.06
CA ARG A 55 -14.37 2.96 16.06
C ARG A 55 -13.45 4.06 16.53
N VAL A 56 -14.05 5.12 17.06
CA VAL A 56 -13.38 6.18 17.81
C VAL A 56 -14.10 6.39 19.14
N GLU A 57 -13.33 6.60 20.21
CA GLU A 57 -13.89 7.01 21.50
C GLU A 57 -14.13 8.53 21.48
N ALA A 58 -15.36 8.95 21.78
CA ALA A 58 -15.75 10.36 21.75
C ALA A 58 -16.67 10.71 22.93
N PRO A 59 -16.55 11.92 23.52
CA PRO A 59 -17.47 12.38 24.56
C PRO A 59 -18.92 12.40 24.09
N GLU A 60 -19.87 12.22 25.02
CA GLU A 60 -21.29 12.27 24.71
C GLU A 60 -21.69 13.61 24.07
N GLY A 61 -22.34 13.53 22.91
CA GLY A 61 -22.77 14.68 22.11
C GLY A 61 -21.64 15.41 21.38
N ALA A 62 -20.47 14.79 21.23
CA ALA A 62 -19.47 15.25 20.28
C ALA A 62 -19.93 14.99 18.83
N LEU A 63 -19.52 15.86 17.92
CA LEU A 63 -19.69 15.64 16.49
C LEU A 63 -18.55 14.77 15.97
N ILE A 64 -18.87 13.77 15.15
CA ILE A 64 -17.86 12.82 14.62
C ILE A 64 -17.92 12.85 13.11
N LYS A 65 -16.77 13.04 12.46
CA LYS A 65 -16.65 13.05 11.00
C LYS A 65 -15.59 12.07 10.55
N TRP A 66 -16.00 11.11 9.73
CA TRP A 66 -15.10 10.14 9.12
C TRP A 66 -14.66 10.61 7.75
N PHE A 67 -13.41 10.35 7.42
CA PHE A 67 -12.82 10.68 6.14
C PHE A 67 -12.08 9.50 5.55
N GLN A 68 -12.17 9.37 4.23
CA GLN A 68 -11.28 8.52 3.45
C GLN A 68 -10.21 9.39 2.80
N ILE A 69 -8.95 8.99 2.95
CA ILE A 69 -7.82 9.61 2.26
C ILE A 69 -7.50 8.75 1.03
N ILE A 70 -7.55 9.37 -0.15
CA ILE A 70 -7.46 8.69 -1.45
C ILE A 70 -6.28 9.29 -2.23
N PRO A 71 -5.19 8.54 -2.49
CA PRO A 71 -4.13 9.00 -3.37
C PRO A 71 -4.64 9.06 -4.83
N ASP A 72 -4.22 10.05 -5.60
CA ASP A 72 -4.50 10.10 -7.03
C ASP A 72 -3.63 9.09 -7.79
N THR A 73 -4.19 7.93 -8.09
CA THR A 73 -3.49 6.83 -8.79
C THR A 73 -3.37 7.03 -10.30
N SER A 74 -3.93 8.11 -10.85
CA SER A 74 -3.89 8.42 -12.28
C SER A 74 -2.67 9.25 -12.70
N GLN A 75 -1.92 9.79 -11.73
CA GLN A 75 -0.74 10.61 -11.99
C GLN A 75 0.55 9.80 -12.07
N TYR A 76 1.53 10.37 -12.79
CA TYR A 76 2.90 9.86 -12.86
C TYR A 76 3.77 10.55 -11.82
N TYR A 77 3.90 9.94 -10.64
CA TYR A 77 4.85 10.40 -9.63
C TYR A 77 6.23 9.80 -9.89
N LYS A 78 7.27 10.50 -9.43
CA LYS A 78 8.64 10.03 -9.56
C LYS A 78 9.51 10.56 -8.43
N ASN A 79 10.43 9.72 -7.97
CA ASN A 79 11.57 10.16 -7.17
C ASN A 79 12.89 10.21 -7.97
N ALA A 80 12.87 9.71 -9.20
CA ALA A 80 14.00 9.76 -10.12
C ALA A 80 13.52 10.14 -11.53
N ASN A 81 14.42 10.68 -12.35
CA ASN A 81 14.08 10.98 -13.74
C ASN A 81 13.75 9.71 -14.52
N HIS A 82 12.69 9.76 -15.32
CA HIS A 82 12.29 8.65 -16.16
C HIS A 82 13.33 8.35 -17.26
N PRO A 83 13.30 7.16 -17.88
CA PRO A 83 14.27 6.77 -18.91
C PRO A 83 14.30 7.67 -20.15
N TRP A 84 13.23 8.44 -20.40
CA TRP A 84 13.10 9.35 -21.55
C TRP A 84 13.39 10.82 -21.21
N GLU A 85 13.70 11.12 -19.94
CA GLU A 85 14.04 12.47 -19.50
C GLU A 85 15.56 12.73 -19.53
N PRO A 86 16.01 13.99 -19.51
CA PRO A 86 17.42 14.32 -19.29
C PRO A 86 17.92 13.71 -17.97
N GLN A 87 19.18 13.25 -17.95
CA GLN A 87 19.77 12.57 -16.79
C GLN A 87 18.89 11.41 -16.27
N PRO A 88 18.62 10.39 -17.11
CA PRO A 88 17.70 9.31 -16.77
C PRO A 88 18.16 8.58 -15.52
N TYR A 89 17.21 8.17 -14.68
CA TYR A 89 17.40 7.49 -13.39
C TYR A 89 18.11 8.32 -12.30
N GLN A 90 18.42 9.59 -12.55
CA GLN A 90 18.96 10.46 -11.50
C GLN A 90 17.88 10.75 -10.44
N TRP A 91 18.23 10.58 -9.17
CA TRP A 91 17.38 10.94 -8.03
C TRP A 91 17.00 12.42 -8.07
N SER A 92 15.71 12.71 -7.95
CA SER A 92 15.11 14.05 -8.00
C SER A 92 14.47 14.49 -6.68
N GLY A 93 14.66 13.72 -5.60
CA GLY A 93 13.92 13.91 -4.34
C GLY A 93 12.63 13.11 -4.31
N PHE A 94 11.88 13.17 -3.22
CA PHE A 94 10.60 12.48 -3.14
C PHE A 94 9.53 13.19 -3.96
N GLY A 95 8.80 12.44 -4.79
CA GLY A 95 7.66 12.94 -5.53
C GLY A 95 6.51 13.33 -4.60
N GLU A 96 5.92 14.50 -4.83
CA GLU A 96 4.74 14.95 -4.09
C GLU A 96 3.50 14.22 -4.60
N ILE A 97 2.93 13.37 -3.74
CA ILE A 97 1.69 12.65 -4.05
C ILE A 97 0.51 13.52 -3.70
N HIS A 98 -0.42 13.65 -4.65
CA HIS A 98 -1.69 14.32 -4.41
C HIS A 98 -2.66 13.36 -3.73
N TYR A 99 -3.23 13.80 -2.61
CA TYR A 99 -4.26 13.06 -1.90
C TYR A 99 -5.54 13.88 -1.87
N GLN A 100 -6.67 13.20 -1.99
CA GLN A 100 -7.99 13.74 -1.74
C GLN A 100 -8.47 13.27 -0.38
N LYS A 101 -9.13 14.16 0.37
CA LYS A 101 -9.80 13.83 1.62
C LYS A 101 -11.31 13.88 1.40
N LYS A 102 -11.94 12.71 1.31
CA LYS A 102 -13.39 12.58 1.12
C LYS A 102 -14.06 12.48 2.48
N HIS A 103 -15.00 13.37 2.76
CA HIS A 103 -15.92 13.26 3.90
C HIS A 103 -16.96 12.16 3.64
N LEU A 104 -17.14 11.27 4.60
CA LEU A 104 -18.09 10.17 4.58
C LEU A 104 -19.37 10.57 5.33
N GLU A 105 -20.17 11.46 4.75
CA GLU A 105 -21.35 12.09 5.38
C GLU A 105 -22.36 11.08 5.94
N GLN A 106 -22.48 9.89 5.33
CA GLN A 106 -23.37 8.84 5.83
C GLN A 106 -22.98 8.29 7.21
N PHE A 107 -21.76 8.61 7.67
CA PHE A 107 -21.22 8.20 8.96
C PHE A 107 -21.08 9.37 9.93
N ASP A 108 -21.70 10.51 9.64
CA ASP A 108 -21.73 11.63 10.58
C ASP A 108 -22.34 11.18 11.92
N ASP A 109 -21.64 11.58 12.99
CA ASP A 109 -21.95 11.30 14.39
C ASP A 109 -21.97 9.81 14.75
N LYS A 110 -21.39 8.95 13.91
CA LYS A 110 -21.18 7.53 14.20
C LYS A 110 -19.84 7.32 14.88
N GLN A 111 -19.86 6.80 16.11
CA GLN A 111 -18.66 6.33 16.79
C GLN A 111 -18.08 5.06 16.17
N HIS A 112 -18.91 4.28 15.46
CA HIS A 112 -18.58 2.99 14.87
C HIS A 112 -19.06 2.94 13.42
N ILE A 113 -18.17 2.53 12.52
CA ILE A 113 -18.46 2.25 11.11
C ILE A 113 -17.96 0.86 10.72
N THR A 114 -18.61 0.25 9.74
CA THR A 114 -18.15 -1.01 9.12
C THR A 114 -17.66 -0.72 7.72
N VAL A 115 -16.42 -1.10 7.43
CA VAL A 115 -15.79 -0.95 6.12
C VAL A 115 -15.81 -2.29 5.40
N SER A 116 -16.39 -2.31 4.19
CA SER A 116 -16.43 -3.48 3.32
C SER A 116 -16.08 -3.12 1.87
N PRO A 117 -15.66 -4.09 1.04
CA PRO A 117 -15.45 -3.87 -0.38
C PRO A 117 -16.68 -3.35 -1.12
N ALA A 118 -17.88 -3.87 -0.78
CA ALA A 118 -19.13 -3.42 -1.37
C ALA A 118 -19.43 -1.94 -1.05
N TRP A 119 -19.15 -1.52 0.18
CA TRP A 119 -19.28 -0.12 0.59
C TRP A 119 -18.26 0.77 -0.16
N LEU A 120 -17.00 0.34 -0.26
CA LEU A 120 -15.95 1.07 -1.00
C LEU A 120 -16.32 1.27 -2.47
N LYS A 121 -16.89 0.24 -3.12
CA LYS A 121 -17.36 0.31 -4.50
C LYS A 121 -18.44 1.36 -4.70
N HIS A 122 -19.43 1.41 -3.81
CA HIS A 122 -20.52 2.40 -3.88
C HIS A 122 -20.04 3.82 -3.56
N ASN A 123 -18.98 3.94 -2.74
CA ASN A 123 -18.45 5.22 -2.29
C ASN A 123 -17.22 5.69 -3.06
N ASN A 124 -16.86 5.00 -4.14
CA ASN A 124 -15.78 5.44 -5.00
C ASN A 124 -16.16 6.78 -5.66
N VAL A 125 -15.40 7.82 -5.34
CA VAL A 125 -15.54 9.15 -5.97
C VAL A 125 -14.51 9.39 -7.05
N PHE A 126 -13.56 8.47 -7.21
CA PHE A 126 -12.44 8.64 -8.09
C PHE A 126 -12.62 7.80 -9.34
N ASN A 127 -12.69 8.49 -10.48
CA ASN A 127 -12.74 7.84 -11.79
C ASN A 127 -11.31 7.51 -12.26
N SER A 128 -10.59 6.66 -11.50
CA SER A 128 -9.31 6.09 -11.94
C SER A 128 -9.57 4.72 -12.57
N PRO A 129 -8.98 4.43 -13.74
CA PRO A 129 -8.96 3.06 -14.26
C PRO A 129 -8.19 2.09 -13.35
N TYR A 130 -7.41 2.61 -12.39
CA TYR A 130 -6.62 1.82 -11.45
C TYR A 130 -7.27 1.65 -10.08
N TYR A 131 -8.45 2.25 -9.85
CA TYR A 131 -9.15 2.07 -8.59
C TYR A 131 -9.77 0.67 -8.51
N GLN A 132 -9.43 -0.09 -7.48
CA GLN A 132 -9.99 -1.41 -7.19
C GLN A 132 -10.73 -1.33 -5.86
N SER A 133 -12.06 -1.55 -5.87
CA SER A 133 -12.85 -1.57 -4.62
C SER A 133 -12.80 -2.91 -3.91
N GLU A 134 -12.58 -3.99 -4.66
CA GLU A 134 -12.61 -5.36 -4.16
C GLU A 134 -11.27 -5.80 -3.56
N ALA A 135 -10.18 -5.09 -3.85
CA ALA A 135 -8.85 -5.34 -3.30
C ALA A 135 -8.05 -4.05 -3.28
N GLY A 136 -7.00 -3.99 -2.47
CA GLY A 136 -6.14 -2.82 -2.35
C GLY A 136 -6.14 -2.19 -0.97
N SER A 137 -5.48 -1.05 -0.85
CA SER A 137 -5.32 -0.32 0.40
C SER A 137 -6.15 0.96 0.43
N PHE A 138 -6.72 1.26 1.59
CA PHE A 138 -7.59 2.40 1.84
C PHE A 138 -7.21 3.06 3.16
N TRP A 139 -7.16 4.38 3.20
CA TRP A 139 -6.70 5.13 4.38
C TRP A 139 -7.84 5.93 5.00
N PHE A 140 -7.88 5.97 6.33
CA PHE A 140 -8.96 6.58 7.09
C PHE A 140 -8.45 7.57 8.11
N GLU A 141 -9.21 8.65 8.27
CA GLU A 141 -9.01 9.67 9.29
C GLU A 141 -10.36 9.95 9.97
N VAL A 142 -10.34 10.33 11.25
CA VAL A 142 -11.52 10.78 11.98
C VAL A 142 -11.25 12.11 12.67
N GLU A 143 -12.25 12.99 12.64
CA GLU A 143 -12.26 14.25 13.38
C GLU A 143 -13.39 14.21 14.42
N VAL A 144 -13.09 14.58 15.65
CA VAL A 144 -14.05 14.66 16.76
C VAL A 144 -14.09 16.10 17.28
N ILE A 145 -15.28 16.69 17.33
CA ILE A 145 -15.51 18.04 17.85
C ILE A 145 -16.35 17.92 19.12
N ASP A 146 -15.76 18.25 20.27
CA ASP A 146 -16.49 18.18 21.54
C ASP A 146 -17.52 19.32 21.70
N LYS A 147 -18.36 19.25 22.74
CA LYS A 147 -19.38 20.26 23.04
C LYS A 147 -18.81 21.67 23.27
N GLY A 148 -17.53 21.79 23.60
CA GLY A 148 -16.82 23.06 23.74
C GLY A 148 -16.24 23.60 22.43
N GLY A 149 -16.46 22.90 21.31
CA GLY A 149 -15.93 23.25 20.00
C GLY A 149 -14.46 22.87 19.79
N ARG A 150 -13.83 22.15 20.74
CA ARG A 150 -12.45 21.70 20.58
C ARG A 150 -12.42 20.53 19.60
N LYS A 151 -11.58 20.67 18.58
CA LYS A 151 -11.37 19.68 17.52
C LYS A 151 -10.17 18.78 17.86
N LEU A 152 -10.39 17.48 17.83
CA LEU A 152 -9.38 16.43 17.94
C LEU A 152 -9.35 15.64 16.63
N LYS A 153 -8.17 15.20 16.19
CA LYS A 153 -8.03 14.43 14.94
C LYS A 153 -7.17 13.20 15.14
N SER A 154 -7.50 12.10 14.47
CA SER A 154 -6.54 11.01 14.31
C SER A 154 -5.37 11.44 13.43
N VAL A 155 -4.32 10.63 13.39
CA VAL A 155 -3.28 10.82 12.37
C VAL A 155 -3.95 10.73 11.00
N GLY A 156 -3.66 11.73 10.16
CA GLY A 156 -4.33 11.92 8.88
C GLY A 156 -3.50 12.69 7.88
N LEU A 157 -4.17 13.36 6.95
CA LEU A 157 -3.51 14.03 5.83
C LEU A 157 -2.60 15.19 6.26
N ASP A 158 -2.97 15.89 7.33
CA ASP A 158 -2.21 17.03 7.89
C ASP A 158 -0.90 16.59 8.57
N ASN A 159 -0.67 15.28 8.73
CA ASN A 159 0.52 14.71 9.39
C ASN A 159 1.57 14.17 8.41
N ASN A 160 1.39 14.43 7.11
CA ASN A 160 2.30 13.98 6.07
C ASN A 160 3.68 14.60 6.19
N ASP A 161 4.67 13.91 5.65
CA ASP A 161 5.99 14.47 5.45
C ASP A 161 6.37 14.39 3.96
N HIS A 162 7.57 14.85 3.63
CA HIS A 162 8.06 14.88 2.25
C HIS A 162 8.10 13.50 1.55
N ARG A 163 7.93 12.38 2.28
CA ARG A 163 7.93 11.01 1.74
C ARG A 163 6.53 10.52 1.35
N GLY A 164 5.49 11.29 1.67
CA GLY A 164 4.08 10.97 1.40
C GLY A 164 3.23 10.87 2.67
N LEU A 165 2.18 10.05 2.61
CA LEU A 165 1.26 9.84 3.73
C LEU A 165 1.99 9.33 4.98
N ASN A 166 1.60 9.80 6.15
CA ASN A 166 2.17 9.28 7.39
C ASN A 166 1.82 7.78 7.56
N LYS A 167 2.82 6.93 7.83
CA LYS A 167 2.61 5.48 8.03
C LYS A 167 1.73 5.12 9.25
N GLN A 168 1.42 6.09 10.10
CA GLN A 168 0.51 5.93 11.24
C GLN A 168 -0.95 6.25 10.90
N VAL A 169 -1.25 6.76 9.70
CA VAL A 169 -2.64 6.83 9.22
C VAL A 169 -3.18 5.41 9.12
N LEU A 170 -4.38 5.18 9.67
CA LEU A 170 -5.01 3.87 9.63
C LEU A 170 -5.21 3.43 8.18
N ARG A 171 -4.67 2.27 7.84
CA ARG A 171 -4.84 1.61 6.55
C ARG A 171 -5.64 0.33 6.69
N VAL A 172 -6.64 0.15 5.84
CA VAL A 172 -7.37 -1.12 5.65
C VAL A 172 -6.99 -1.68 4.29
N SER A 173 -6.59 -2.95 4.24
CA SER A 173 -6.12 -3.59 3.01
C SER A 173 -6.87 -4.88 2.72
N PHE A 174 -7.55 -4.96 1.58
CA PHE A 174 -8.25 -6.17 1.13
C PHE A 174 -7.39 -6.97 0.13
N THR A 175 -7.26 -8.28 0.33
CA THR A 175 -6.51 -9.20 -0.55
C THR A 175 -7.44 -10.03 -1.45
N GLN A 176 -7.02 -10.33 -2.67
CA GLN A 176 -7.78 -11.17 -3.61
C GLN A 176 -7.15 -12.56 -3.68
N GLY A 177 -7.69 -13.47 -2.87
CA GLY A 177 -7.17 -14.83 -2.72
C GLY A 177 -5.99 -14.91 -1.75
N ASP A 178 -5.36 -16.08 -1.71
CA ASP A 178 -4.29 -16.41 -0.78
C ASP A 178 -2.89 -16.27 -1.40
N GLY A 179 -1.87 -16.38 -0.55
CA GLY A 179 -0.48 -16.48 -0.97
C GLY A 179 0.09 -15.18 -1.52
N TYR A 180 1.02 -15.30 -2.48
CA TYR A 180 1.78 -14.14 -2.97
C TYR A 180 0.93 -13.18 -3.79
N LEU A 181 0.10 -13.68 -4.72
CA LEU A 181 -0.74 -12.83 -5.57
C LEU A 181 -1.84 -12.13 -4.76
N GLY A 182 -2.45 -12.83 -3.79
CA GLY A 182 -3.39 -12.21 -2.87
C GLY A 182 -2.76 -11.09 -2.05
N LEU A 183 -1.54 -11.29 -1.54
CA LEU A 183 -0.82 -10.23 -0.87
C LEU A 183 -0.43 -9.09 -1.82
N LEU A 184 0.01 -9.40 -3.05
CA LEU A 184 0.33 -8.39 -4.05
C LEU A 184 -0.89 -7.51 -4.36
N SER A 185 -2.10 -8.09 -4.41
CA SER A 185 -3.32 -7.32 -4.67
C SER A 185 -3.65 -6.30 -3.57
N SER A 186 -3.11 -6.45 -2.36
CA SER A 186 -3.26 -5.42 -1.31
C SER A 186 -2.62 -4.09 -1.69
N PHE A 187 -1.72 -4.06 -2.69
CA PHE A 187 -1.10 -2.87 -3.23
C PHE A 187 -1.93 -2.15 -4.30
N PHE A 188 -3.12 -2.67 -4.67
CA PHE A 188 -4.04 -1.83 -5.43
C PHE A 188 -4.38 -0.55 -4.67
N ASN A 189 -4.69 0.51 -5.40
CA ASN A 189 -4.89 1.88 -4.90
C ASN A 189 -3.65 2.54 -4.26
N VAL A 190 -2.47 1.90 -4.29
CA VAL A 190 -1.20 2.54 -3.95
C VAL A 190 -0.68 3.30 -5.18
N PRO A 191 -0.27 4.57 -5.06
CA PRO A 191 0.22 5.34 -6.19
C PRO A 191 1.52 4.73 -6.77
N ALA A 192 1.68 4.81 -8.08
CA ALA A 192 2.94 4.48 -8.70
C ALA A 192 3.93 5.65 -8.58
N ILE A 193 5.14 5.36 -8.14
CA ILE A 193 6.22 6.33 -8.03
C ILE A 193 7.45 5.72 -8.71
N PHE A 194 7.87 6.28 -9.84
CA PHE A 194 9.09 5.83 -10.49
C PHE A 194 10.32 6.08 -9.61
N GLY A 195 11.12 5.04 -9.33
CA GLY A 195 12.21 5.13 -8.37
C GLY A 195 11.72 5.24 -6.92
N SER A 196 10.59 4.56 -6.60
CA SER A 196 10.18 4.38 -5.22
C SER A 196 11.32 3.80 -4.39
N VAL A 197 11.27 4.03 -3.08
CA VAL A 197 12.29 3.51 -2.16
C VAL A 197 11.66 2.50 -1.20
N PRO A 198 12.44 1.60 -0.59
CA PRO A 198 11.93 0.58 0.31
C PRO A 198 11.01 1.10 1.42
N TYR A 199 11.25 2.31 1.94
CA TYR A 199 10.38 2.94 2.94
C TYR A 199 8.95 3.16 2.40
N GLN A 200 8.80 3.68 1.18
CA GLN A 200 7.49 3.93 0.58
C GLN A 200 6.77 2.62 0.29
N SER A 201 7.48 1.67 -0.32
CA SER A 201 6.94 0.38 -0.75
C SER A 201 6.56 -0.50 0.45
N GLN A 202 7.36 -0.52 1.52
CA GLN A 202 7.05 -1.26 2.75
C GLN A 202 5.81 -0.72 3.49
N HIS A 203 5.50 0.56 3.31
CA HIS A 203 4.41 1.24 4.02
C HIS A 203 3.23 1.61 3.10
N TYR A 204 3.18 1.08 1.87
CA TYR A 204 2.10 1.31 0.91
C TYR A 204 1.92 2.79 0.57
N LEU A 205 3.00 3.57 0.62
CA LEU A 205 2.98 5.01 0.32
C LEU A 205 3.23 5.27 -1.18
N GLY A 206 3.84 4.32 -1.85
CA GLY A 206 4.11 4.36 -3.28
C GLY A 206 5.01 3.21 -3.70
N VAL A 207 4.89 2.79 -4.96
CA VAL A 207 5.63 1.64 -5.50
C VAL A 207 6.03 1.85 -6.96
N ASP A 208 7.08 1.18 -7.40
CA ASP A 208 7.40 0.97 -8.80
C ASP A 208 7.24 -0.51 -9.20
N CYS A 209 7.59 -0.82 -10.45
CA CYS A 209 7.45 -2.17 -11.02
C CYS A 209 8.15 -3.28 -10.22
N ALA A 210 9.38 -3.04 -9.74
CA ALA A 210 10.15 -4.05 -9.02
C ALA A 210 9.83 -4.00 -7.53
N ASP A 211 9.69 -2.80 -6.98
CA ASP A 211 9.45 -2.55 -5.58
C ASP A 211 8.14 -3.16 -5.09
N VAL A 212 7.06 -3.10 -5.88
CA VAL A 212 5.77 -3.70 -5.48
C VAL A 212 5.90 -5.21 -5.27
N LEU A 213 6.67 -5.87 -6.14
CA LEU A 213 6.90 -7.32 -6.07
C LEU A 213 7.76 -7.68 -4.85
N MET A 214 8.80 -6.90 -4.61
CA MET A 214 9.69 -7.09 -3.48
C MET A 214 9.03 -6.77 -2.14
N ALA A 215 8.18 -5.74 -2.09
CA ALA A 215 7.42 -5.40 -0.91
C ALA A 215 6.41 -6.49 -0.55
N ALA A 216 5.64 -6.99 -1.53
CA ALA A 216 4.75 -8.13 -1.32
C ALA A 216 5.52 -9.36 -0.80
N ASN A 217 6.65 -9.73 -1.41
CA ASN A 217 7.43 -10.89 -0.96
C ASN A 217 7.98 -10.69 0.47
N ALA A 218 8.49 -9.50 0.79
CA ALA A 218 9.00 -9.19 2.12
C ALA A 218 7.89 -9.28 3.18
N ILE A 219 6.72 -8.70 2.93
CA ILE A 219 5.58 -8.77 3.85
C ILE A 219 5.14 -10.23 4.06
N LYS A 220 5.06 -11.03 2.99
CA LYS A 220 4.73 -12.47 3.06
C LYS A 220 5.67 -13.22 4.00
N ARG A 221 6.96 -12.85 3.98
CA ARG A 221 8.03 -13.49 4.77
C ARG A 221 8.28 -12.79 6.11
N ASN A 222 7.45 -11.81 6.50
CA ASN A 222 7.68 -10.94 7.67
C ASN A 222 9.10 -10.34 7.72
N GLY A 223 9.60 -9.94 6.55
CA GLY A 223 10.95 -9.48 6.31
C GLY A 223 11.04 -7.99 5.98
N LYS A 224 12.27 -7.56 5.68
CA LYS A 224 12.58 -6.19 5.25
C LYS A 224 12.54 -6.07 3.73
N VAL A 225 12.04 -4.94 3.23
CA VAL A 225 12.14 -4.59 1.81
C VAL A 225 13.55 -4.08 1.51
N TYR A 226 14.17 -4.61 0.46
CA TYR A 226 15.46 -4.18 -0.04
C TYR A 226 15.30 -3.49 -1.38
N ASP A 227 16.10 -2.45 -1.62
CA ASP A 227 16.15 -1.73 -2.89
C ASP A 227 16.74 -2.64 -3.97
N ARG A 228 15.87 -3.14 -4.86
CA ARG A 228 16.21 -4.08 -5.94
C ARG A 228 15.52 -3.63 -7.22
N ASN A 229 16.32 -3.18 -8.19
CA ASN A 229 15.81 -2.90 -9.53
C ASN A 229 15.59 -4.19 -10.35
N VAL A 230 14.93 -4.04 -11.50
CA VAL A 230 14.63 -5.15 -12.43
C VAL A 230 15.89 -5.91 -12.85
N ALA A 231 16.99 -5.21 -13.15
CA ALA A 231 18.24 -5.83 -13.57
C ALA A 231 18.85 -6.72 -12.48
N TRP A 232 18.76 -6.31 -11.22
CA TRP A 232 19.18 -7.13 -10.08
C TRP A 232 18.32 -8.39 -9.97
N LEU A 233 16.99 -8.26 -10.09
CA LEU A 233 16.07 -9.40 -10.01
C LEU A 233 16.35 -10.42 -11.12
N VAL A 234 16.51 -9.95 -12.36
CA VAL A 234 16.87 -10.82 -13.48
C VAL A 234 18.22 -11.49 -13.24
N THR A 235 19.20 -10.83 -12.63
CA THR A 235 20.52 -11.43 -12.43
C THR A 235 20.53 -12.48 -11.30
N ASN A 236 19.72 -12.29 -10.26
CA ASN A 236 19.83 -13.05 -9.01
C ASN A 236 18.71 -14.08 -8.79
N LEU A 237 17.57 -13.94 -9.46
CA LEU A 237 16.51 -14.93 -9.40
C LEU A 237 16.74 -16.05 -10.40
N ARG A 238 16.20 -17.24 -10.11
CA ARG A 238 16.30 -18.39 -11.01
C ARG A 238 15.47 -18.16 -12.27
N HIS A 239 16.09 -18.35 -13.43
CA HIS A 239 15.41 -18.27 -14.73
C HIS A 239 14.67 -19.58 -14.99
N LYS A 240 13.38 -19.49 -15.30
CA LYS A 240 12.57 -20.61 -15.78
C LYS A 240 12.60 -20.71 -17.30
N ALA A 241 12.52 -19.56 -17.97
CA ALA A 241 12.46 -19.51 -19.43
C ALA A 241 12.89 -18.15 -19.97
N LYS A 242 13.17 -18.13 -21.27
CA LYS A 242 13.50 -16.94 -22.04
C LYS A 242 12.82 -17.00 -23.40
N LEU A 243 12.16 -15.93 -23.79
CA LEU A 243 11.37 -15.83 -25.02
C LEU A 243 11.69 -14.52 -25.73
N VAL A 244 11.51 -14.50 -27.06
CA VAL A 244 11.58 -13.27 -27.86
C VAL A 244 10.20 -13.09 -28.48
N ALA A 245 9.44 -12.12 -27.98
CA ALA A 245 8.02 -11.95 -28.25
C ALA A 245 7.18 -13.22 -27.94
N PHE A 246 5.87 -13.11 -28.09
CA PHE A 246 4.93 -14.24 -28.01
C PHE A 246 4.68 -14.89 -29.38
N SER A 247 5.58 -14.70 -30.36
CA SER A 247 5.44 -15.24 -31.72
C SER A 247 6.49 -16.31 -32.03
N GLY A 248 6.04 -17.44 -32.58
CA GLY A 248 6.92 -18.54 -33.04
C GLY A 248 6.50 -19.92 -32.51
N GLU A 249 6.80 -20.98 -33.28
CA GLU A 249 6.48 -22.37 -32.93
C GLU A 249 7.38 -22.96 -31.83
N SER A 250 8.54 -22.35 -31.54
CA SER A 250 9.61 -22.97 -30.77
C SER A 250 9.61 -22.70 -29.26
N THR A 251 8.65 -21.96 -28.70
CA THR A 251 8.62 -21.70 -27.24
C THR A 251 7.23 -21.44 -26.69
N ARG A 252 6.39 -22.48 -26.62
CA ARG A 252 5.10 -22.41 -25.91
C ARG A 252 5.28 -22.89 -24.46
N LEU A 253 5.47 -21.96 -23.53
CA LEU A 253 5.50 -22.28 -22.10
C LEU A 253 4.09 -22.66 -21.65
N ARG A 254 3.93 -23.78 -20.95
CA ARG A 254 2.63 -24.22 -20.45
C ARG A 254 2.38 -23.77 -19.02
N TRP A 255 1.18 -23.26 -18.78
CA TRP A 255 0.67 -23.00 -17.44
C TRP A 255 0.59 -24.28 -16.62
N GLY A 256 1.00 -24.21 -15.35
CA GLY A 256 1.02 -25.32 -14.41
C GLY A 256 2.13 -26.34 -14.61
N LYS A 257 2.89 -26.27 -15.71
CA LYS A 257 4.03 -27.15 -15.97
C LYS A 257 5.35 -26.39 -16.05
N ASP A 258 5.42 -25.40 -16.94
CA ASP A 258 6.65 -24.65 -17.22
C ASP A 258 6.67 -23.32 -16.43
N ILE A 259 5.48 -22.77 -16.16
CA ILE A 259 5.26 -21.54 -15.40
C ILE A 259 4.08 -21.70 -14.43
N SER A 260 3.96 -20.79 -13.47
CA SER A 260 2.88 -20.80 -12.48
C SER A 260 2.43 -19.37 -12.14
N PRO A 261 1.18 -19.18 -11.69
CA PRO A 261 0.74 -17.92 -11.11
C PRO A 261 1.71 -17.43 -10.02
N GLY A 262 2.09 -16.17 -10.07
CA GLY A 262 3.05 -15.52 -9.19
C GLY A 262 4.50 -15.57 -9.64
N ASP A 263 4.85 -16.34 -10.68
CA ASP A 263 6.16 -16.21 -11.35
C ASP A 263 6.30 -14.80 -11.93
N PHE A 264 7.53 -14.29 -11.98
CA PHE A 264 7.76 -12.96 -12.54
C PHE A 264 8.05 -13.04 -14.03
N ILE A 265 7.59 -12.05 -14.77
CA ILE A 265 7.97 -11.81 -16.15
C ILE A 265 8.66 -10.45 -16.23
N ALA A 266 9.89 -10.43 -16.74
CA ALA A 266 10.65 -9.21 -16.97
C ALA A 266 10.89 -9.03 -18.47
N VAL A 267 10.83 -7.78 -18.95
CA VAL A 267 11.00 -7.44 -20.38
C VAL A 267 12.13 -6.45 -20.61
N ARG A 268 12.86 -6.65 -21.72
CA ARG A 268 13.69 -5.61 -22.33
C ARG A 268 13.20 -5.31 -23.74
N TYR A 269 13.07 -4.02 -24.03
CA TYR A 269 12.49 -3.54 -25.30
C TYR A 269 13.50 -3.42 -26.44
N ARG A 270 14.80 -3.29 -26.11
CA ARG A 270 15.89 -3.16 -27.08
C ARG A 270 16.82 -4.34 -26.98
N LYS A 271 17.27 -4.85 -28.13
CA LYS A 271 18.33 -5.85 -28.19
C LYS A 271 19.56 -5.32 -27.47
N ASN A 272 20.14 -6.13 -26.58
CA ASN A 272 21.26 -5.75 -25.70
C ASN A 272 20.96 -4.61 -24.70
N GLY A 273 19.70 -4.20 -24.56
CA GLY A 273 19.29 -3.29 -23.49
C GLY A 273 19.19 -3.98 -22.13
N GLN A 274 19.00 -3.17 -21.09
CA GLN A 274 18.65 -3.67 -19.77
C GLN A 274 17.17 -4.07 -19.72
N PHE A 275 16.85 -5.02 -18.84
CA PHE A 275 15.47 -5.29 -18.47
C PHE A 275 14.93 -4.07 -17.72
N ALA A 276 13.82 -3.52 -18.21
CA ALA A 276 13.33 -2.20 -17.82
C ALA A 276 11.98 -2.27 -17.10
N HIS A 277 11.27 -3.39 -17.22
CA HIS A 277 9.95 -3.57 -16.62
C HIS A 277 9.76 -5.02 -16.18
N ILE A 278 8.97 -5.22 -15.12
CA ILE A 278 8.67 -6.51 -14.51
C ILE A 278 7.24 -6.54 -13.97
N GLY A 279 6.61 -7.71 -13.98
CA GLY A 279 5.30 -7.97 -13.39
C GLY A 279 5.19 -9.40 -12.88
N ALA A 280 4.11 -9.72 -12.16
CA ALA A 280 3.78 -11.07 -11.73
C ALA A 280 2.70 -11.67 -12.64
N LEU A 281 2.98 -12.85 -13.19
CA LEU A 281 2.02 -13.63 -13.96
C LEU A 281 0.80 -13.97 -13.08
N ASN A 282 -0.40 -13.63 -13.55
CA ASN A 282 -1.62 -13.77 -12.76
C ASN A 282 -2.39 -15.05 -13.14
N LYS A 283 -2.76 -15.20 -14.41
CA LYS A 283 -3.52 -16.36 -14.90
C LYS A 283 -3.46 -16.51 -16.41
N ASP A 284 -3.71 -17.74 -16.85
CA ASP A 284 -4.14 -18.07 -18.21
C ASP A 284 -5.53 -17.48 -18.47
N SER A 285 -5.58 -16.39 -19.23
CA SER A 285 -6.83 -15.62 -19.41
C SER A 285 -7.75 -16.24 -20.45
N ASN A 286 -7.18 -16.78 -21.52
CA ASN A 286 -7.91 -17.35 -22.66
C ASN A 286 -8.10 -18.87 -22.56
N ARG A 287 -7.53 -19.50 -21.52
CA ARG A 287 -7.65 -20.93 -21.17
C ARG A 287 -7.06 -21.86 -22.23
N ASN A 288 -6.06 -21.40 -22.98
CA ASN A 288 -5.41 -22.24 -24.00
C ASN A 288 -4.24 -23.07 -23.44
N GLY A 289 -3.88 -22.87 -22.16
CA GLY A 289 -2.82 -23.57 -21.45
C GLY A 289 -1.41 -23.11 -21.78
N ILE A 290 -1.23 -22.09 -22.61
CA ILE A 290 0.04 -21.59 -23.12
C ILE A 290 0.23 -20.12 -22.73
N LEU A 291 1.45 -19.74 -22.35
CA LEU A 291 1.78 -18.33 -22.13
C LEU A 291 1.73 -17.53 -23.43
N ASP A 292 0.82 -16.57 -23.53
CA ASP A 292 0.72 -15.67 -24.69
C ASP A 292 0.33 -14.23 -24.32
N GLY A 293 0.17 -13.38 -25.34
CA GLY A 293 -0.13 -11.96 -25.16
C GLY A 293 -1.46 -11.65 -24.47
N GLU A 294 -2.43 -12.58 -24.47
CA GLU A 294 -3.76 -12.40 -23.87
C GLU A 294 -3.76 -12.73 -22.36
N ASP A 295 -2.70 -13.36 -21.86
CA ASP A 295 -2.60 -13.74 -20.47
C ASP A 295 -2.46 -12.56 -19.53
N SER A 296 -2.98 -12.74 -18.31
CA SER A 296 -3.04 -11.66 -17.33
C SER A 296 -1.75 -11.54 -16.54
N VAL A 297 -1.32 -10.30 -16.33
CA VAL A 297 -0.21 -9.92 -15.46
C VAL A 297 -0.68 -8.87 -14.44
N MET A 298 -0.15 -8.94 -13.23
CA MET A 298 -0.20 -7.85 -12.25
C MET A 298 1.10 -7.08 -12.32
N HIS A 299 1.03 -5.79 -12.62
CA HIS A 299 2.24 -4.96 -12.68
C HIS A 299 1.96 -3.51 -12.28
N ALA A 300 2.99 -2.85 -11.74
CA ALA A 300 3.06 -1.41 -11.56
C ALA A 300 4.13 -0.86 -12.51
N GLY A 301 4.20 0.45 -12.73
CA GLY A 301 5.20 1.04 -13.60
C GLY A 301 5.03 2.55 -13.64
N PRO A 302 4.77 3.18 -14.81
CA PRO A 302 4.30 4.57 -14.79
C PRO A 302 2.93 4.66 -14.10
N ASN A 303 2.09 3.62 -14.23
CA ASN A 303 0.77 3.53 -13.62
C ASN A 303 0.79 2.71 -12.33
N ALA A 304 -0.19 2.97 -11.47
CA ALA A 304 -0.45 2.17 -10.27
C ALA A 304 -0.65 0.68 -10.60
N LEU A 305 -0.47 -0.18 -9.59
CA LEU A 305 -0.65 -1.62 -9.75
C LEU A 305 -2.02 -1.90 -10.38
N SER A 306 -2.04 -2.72 -11.43
CA SER A 306 -3.27 -3.08 -12.13
C SER A 306 -3.14 -4.45 -12.77
N TYR A 307 -4.29 -4.99 -13.18
CA TYR A 307 -4.35 -6.12 -14.10
C TYR A 307 -4.31 -5.59 -15.53
N ALA A 308 -3.52 -6.23 -16.38
CA ALA A 308 -3.54 -6.03 -17.81
C ALA A 308 -3.22 -7.35 -18.51
N THR A 309 -3.48 -7.44 -19.80
CA THR A 309 -2.90 -8.50 -20.63
C THR A 309 -1.39 -8.26 -20.81
N LEU A 310 -0.61 -9.30 -21.07
CA LEU A 310 0.82 -9.15 -21.37
C LEU A 310 1.07 -8.23 -22.57
N GLN A 311 0.18 -8.26 -23.56
CA GLN A 311 0.24 -7.38 -24.72
C GLN A 311 -0.01 -5.91 -24.33
N GLU A 312 -1.09 -5.60 -23.61
CA GLU A 312 -1.42 -4.24 -23.17
C GLU A 312 -0.35 -3.66 -22.24
N ALA A 313 0.19 -4.50 -21.35
CA ALA A 313 1.27 -4.13 -20.44
C ALA A 313 2.65 -4.00 -21.12
N GLY A 314 2.73 -4.27 -22.42
CA GLY A 314 3.94 -4.07 -23.21
C GLY A 314 5.01 -5.14 -23.00
N PHE A 315 4.68 -6.36 -22.59
CA PHE A 315 5.66 -7.48 -22.50
C PHE A 315 5.99 -8.10 -23.88
N LEU A 316 6.17 -7.26 -24.90
CA LEU A 316 6.33 -7.66 -26.31
C LEU A 316 7.79 -7.76 -26.79
N GLY A 317 8.75 -7.54 -25.89
CA GLY A 317 10.19 -7.58 -26.18
C GLY A 317 10.82 -8.95 -25.97
N GLU A 318 12.10 -8.94 -25.60
CA GLU A 318 12.72 -10.14 -25.04
C GLU A 318 12.31 -10.26 -23.58
N VAL A 319 11.66 -11.37 -23.24
CA VAL A 319 11.14 -11.62 -21.91
C VAL A 319 11.87 -12.78 -21.25
N VAL A 320 12.02 -12.69 -19.93
CA VAL A 320 12.50 -13.78 -19.08
C VAL A 320 11.46 -14.08 -18.01
N ILE A 321 11.22 -15.36 -17.78
CA ILE A 321 10.40 -15.81 -16.66
C ILE A 321 11.32 -16.15 -15.49
N LEU A 322 11.04 -15.55 -14.34
CA LEU A 322 11.80 -15.73 -13.11
C LEU A 322 10.94 -16.45 -12.07
N ASP A 323 11.57 -17.37 -11.34
CA ASP A 323 10.95 -18.06 -10.22
C ASP A 323 10.81 -17.14 -9.00
N ASN A 324 9.60 -17.02 -8.46
CA ASN A 324 9.31 -16.27 -7.23
C ASN A 324 9.14 -17.18 -6.00
N GLN A 325 9.27 -18.50 -6.15
CA GLN A 325 8.95 -19.47 -5.10
C GLN A 325 10.13 -19.91 -4.23
N ASN A 326 11.34 -19.35 -4.41
CA ASN A 326 12.52 -19.61 -3.57
C ASN A 326 12.86 -18.41 -2.68
#